data_AF-A0A558BUC1-F1
#
_entry.id   AF-A0A558BUC1-F1
#
_cell.length_a   1.000
_cell.length_b   1.000
_cell.length_c   1.000
_cell.angle_alpha   90.00
_cell.angle_beta   90.00
_cell.angle_gamma   90.00
#
_symmetry.space_group_name_H-M   'P 1'
#
loop_
_entity.id
_entity.type
_entity.pdbx_description
1 polymer ?
#
loop_
_entity_poly.entity_id
_entity_poly.type
_entity_poly.pdbx_seq_one_letter_code
_entity_poly.pdbx_strand_id
1 'polypeptide(L)'
;MLTPRLFGQFGYATLLLFASSCAIFHRHRDDAPVPPPVVVETVRTPDSPTPPKAARDLADAMTTVLHLPADKTGPLRQVLNSTVEQANAARQQYPAQSPQLTAELQRINAKSASQLRTLLGPAKYKELQTKQPQIQAEMQQRQ
;
A
#
# COMPACT_ATOMS: atom_id res chain seq x y z
N MET A 1 -21.40 -58.43 -41.87
CA MET A 1 -20.55 -58.91 -42.97
C MET A 1 -20.84 -58.04 -44.20
N LEU A 2 -19.78 -57.48 -44.82
CA LEU A 2 -19.70 -56.73 -46.09
C LEU A 2 -20.45 -55.37 -46.13
N THR A 3 -19.90 -54.20 -46.51
CA THR A 3 -18.90 -53.82 -47.53
C THR A 3 -18.26 -52.42 -47.22
N PRO A 4 -17.17 -52.00 -47.93
CA PRO A 4 -16.21 -50.98 -47.49
C PRO A 4 -16.45 -49.56 -48.05
N ARG A 5 -15.94 -48.55 -47.35
CA ARG A 5 -15.77 -47.16 -47.84
C ARG A 5 -14.32 -46.95 -48.31
N LEU A 6 -14.15 -46.69 -49.60
CA LEU A 6 -12.95 -46.12 -50.21
C LEU A 6 -13.43 -45.14 -51.28
N PHE A 7 -13.19 -43.85 -51.10
CA PHE A 7 -13.08 -42.89 -52.20
C PHE A 7 -12.55 -41.55 -51.66
N GLY A 8 -11.48 -41.04 -52.28
CA GLY A 8 -11.24 -39.60 -52.37
C GLY A 8 -9.97 -39.08 -51.70
N GLN A 9 -8.83 -39.29 -52.35
CA GLN A 9 -7.59 -38.54 -52.15
C GLN A 9 -7.54 -37.39 -53.18
N PHE A 10 -7.68 -36.14 -52.73
CA PHE A 10 -7.36 -34.87 -53.40
C PHE A 10 -7.35 -33.82 -52.26
N GLY A 11 -6.44 -32.90 -52.04
CA GLY A 11 -5.33 -32.31 -52.77
C GLY A 11 -5.13 -30.93 -52.12
N TYR A 12 -3.87 -30.53 -51.88
CA TYR A 12 -3.35 -29.17 -51.72
C TYR A 12 -4.24 -28.06 -51.11
N ALA A 13 -3.81 -27.47 -49.98
CA ALA A 13 -3.76 -26.01 -49.83
C ALA A 13 -3.02 -25.60 -48.55
N THR A 14 -1.83 -25.05 -48.76
CA THR A 14 -1.05 -24.19 -47.86
C THR A 14 -1.92 -23.05 -47.32
N LEU A 15 -2.08 -22.91 -46.00
CA LEU A 15 -2.57 -21.68 -45.36
C LEU A 15 -1.57 -21.19 -44.32
N LEU A 16 -0.71 -20.33 -44.86
CA LEU A 16 -0.05 -19.15 -44.30
C LEU A 16 -0.23 -18.89 -42.79
N LEU A 17 0.93 -18.93 -42.11
CA LEU A 17 1.31 -18.05 -41.01
C LEU A 17 0.83 -16.61 -41.25
N PHE A 18 0.11 -16.03 -40.28
CA PHE A 18 0.25 -14.62 -39.83
C PHE A 18 -0.77 -14.37 -38.70
N ALA A 19 -0.46 -14.86 -37.50
CA ALA A 19 -1.00 -14.25 -36.28
C ALA A 19 0.10 -13.37 -35.68
N SER A 20 0.14 -12.13 -36.18
CA SER A 20 0.86 -11.02 -35.55
C SER A 20 0.24 -10.79 -34.17
N SER A 21 0.73 -11.49 -33.17
CA SER A 21 0.38 -11.22 -31.79
C SER A 21 1.32 -10.13 -31.30
N CYS A 22 0.86 -8.88 -31.41
CA CYS A 22 1.40 -7.78 -30.67
C CYS A 22 1.35 -8.17 -29.19
N ALA A 23 2.47 -8.67 -28.66
CA ALA A 23 2.72 -8.69 -27.23
C ALA A 23 2.78 -7.22 -26.81
N ILE A 24 1.58 -6.72 -26.52
CA ILE A 24 1.29 -5.58 -25.67
C ILE A 24 2.41 -5.50 -24.66
N PHE A 25 3.11 -4.37 -24.70
CA PHE A 25 3.99 -3.92 -23.64
C PHE A 25 3.24 -4.08 -22.32
N HIS A 26 3.43 -5.22 -21.65
CA HIS A 26 3.23 -5.35 -20.23
C HIS A 26 4.31 -4.48 -19.60
N ARG A 27 4.03 -3.18 -19.57
CA ARG A 27 4.70 -2.24 -18.71
C ARG A 27 4.40 -2.76 -17.31
N HIS A 28 5.33 -3.56 -16.80
CA HIS A 28 5.48 -3.93 -15.41
C HIS A 28 5.62 -2.60 -14.67
N ARG A 29 4.48 -2.00 -14.36
CA ARG A 29 4.39 -0.79 -13.58
C ARG A 29 4.58 -1.27 -12.15
N ASP A 30 5.85 -1.33 -11.80
CA ASP A 30 6.34 -1.18 -10.44
C ASP A 30 5.43 -1.81 -9.40
N ASP A 31 5.68 -3.09 -9.10
CA ASP A 31 5.69 -3.58 -7.73
C ASP A 31 6.74 -2.79 -6.93
N ALA A 32 6.59 -1.46 -6.88
CA ALA A 32 7.11 -0.70 -5.77
C ALA A 32 6.30 -1.19 -4.58
N PRO A 33 6.93 -1.78 -3.54
CA PRO A 33 6.23 -2.14 -2.33
C PRO A 33 5.47 -0.91 -1.90
N VAL A 34 4.13 -0.94 -1.98
CA VAL A 34 3.30 0.09 -1.36
C VAL A 34 3.79 0.09 0.08
N PRO A 35 4.41 1.19 0.57
CA PRO A 35 5.00 1.18 1.89
C PRO A 35 3.90 0.77 2.86
N PRO A 36 4.16 -0.21 3.74
CA PRO A 36 3.17 -0.69 4.68
C PRO A 36 2.56 0.52 5.39
N PRO A 37 1.22 0.53 5.63
CA PRO A 37 0.55 1.69 6.18
C PRO A 37 1.19 2.04 7.52
N VAL A 38 1.91 3.15 7.56
CA VAL A 38 2.67 3.56 8.74
C VAL A 38 1.73 3.95 9.89
N VAL A 39 0.45 4.26 9.61
CA VAL A 39 -0.42 4.97 10.56
C VAL A 39 -1.81 4.34 10.74
N VAL A 40 -2.37 3.63 9.75
CA VAL A 40 -3.82 3.40 9.73
C VAL A 40 -4.25 1.98 10.11
N GLU A 41 -3.37 0.99 10.06
CA GLU A 41 -3.77 -0.41 10.23
C GLU A 41 -3.48 -1.00 11.62
N THR A 42 -2.69 -0.32 12.46
CA THR A 42 -2.09 -0.98 13.63
C THR A 42 -2.93 -0.97 14.90
N VAL A 43 -4.03 -0.21 15.01
CA VAL A 43 -4.92 -0.30 16.17
C VAL A 43 -6.37 0.06 15.80
N ARG A 44 -7.27 -0.93 15.83
CA ARG A 44 -8.76 -0.88 15.85
C ARG A 44 -9.51 -1.35 14.60
N THR A 45 -10.73 -1.81 14.91
CA THR A 45 -11.82 -2.15 13.99
C THR A 45 -12.06 -1.04 12.95
N PRO A 46 -12.46 -1.39 11.71
CA PRO A 46 -12.69 -0.44 10.61
C PRO A 46 -13.61 0.73 10.95
N ASP A 47 -14.50 0.54 11.94
CA ASP A 47 -15.57 1.47 12.32
C ASP A 47 -15.21 2.46 13.43
N SER A 48 -14.06 2.35 14.10
CA SER A 48 -13.74 3.25 15.22
C SER A 48 -12.77 4.37 14.80
N PRO A 49 -13.03 5.64 15.16
CA PRO A 49 -12.06 6.70 14.95
C PRO A 49 -10.79 6.45 15.77
N THR A 50 -9.64 6.68 15.15
CA THR A 50 -8.33 6.56 15.80
C THR A 50 -8.13 7.74 16.75
N PRO A 51 -7.82 7.53 18.04
CA PRO A 51 -7.63 8.63 18.98
C PRO A 51 -6.36 9.43 18.67
N PRO A 52 -6.33 10.76 18.89
CA PRO A 52 -5.13 11.59 18.67
C PRO A 52 -3.90 11.11 19.45
N LYS A 53 -4.11 10.48 20.61
CA LYS A 53 -3.03 9.87 21.41
C LYS A 53 -2.21 8.86 20.60
N ALA A 54 -2.86 8.07 19.73
CA ALA A 54 -2.19 7.05 18.93
C ALA A 54 -1.15 7.64 17.95
N ALA A 55 -1.42 8.83 17.39
CA ALA A 55 -0.47 9.51 16.53
C ALA A 55 0.75 10.03 17.31
N ARG A 56 0.53 10.54 18.54
CA ARG A 56 1.62 10.93 19.43
C ARG A 56 2.48 9.74 19.83
N ASP A 57 1.85 8.65 20.27
CA ASP A 57 2.56 7.44 20.70
C ASP A 57 3.36 6.84 19.52
N LEU A 58 2.81 6.88 18.31
CA LEU A 58 3.52 6.43 17.09
C LEU A 58 4.72 7.30 16.76
N ALA A 59 4.61 8.62 16.90
CA ALA A 59 5.74 9.52 16.71
C ALA A 59 6.86 9.22 17.71
N ASP A 60 6.51 8.93 18.96
CA ASP A 60 7.45 8.62 20.03
C ASP A 60 8.10 7.25 19.83
N ALA A 61 7.33 6.25 19.36
CA ALA A 61 7.84 4.94 18.97
C ALA A 61 8.81 5.03 17.79
N MET A 62 8.46 5.80 16.74
CA MET A 62 9.35 6.06 15.61
C MET A 62 10.62 6.81 16.05
N THR A 63 10.50 7.81 16.92
CA THR A 63 11.65 8.54 17.46
C THR A 63 12.60 7.60 18.21
N THR A 64 12.04 6.71 19.04
CA THR A 64 12.79 5.73 19.83
C THR A 64 13.48 4.70 18.94
N VAL A 65 12.72 4.02 18.08
CA VAL A 65 13.22 2.89 17.26
C VAL A 65 14.21 3.35 16.18
N LEU A 66 13.98 4.53 15.58
CA LEU A 66 14.85 5.07 14.54
C LEU A 66 15.97 5.97 15.10
N HIS A 67 16.03 6.15 16.42
CA HIS A 67 16.96 7.03 17.11
C HIS A 67 16.98 8.43 16.48
N LEU A 68 15.79 9.01 16.28
CA LEU A 68 15.68 10.35 15.70
C LEU A 68 16.08 11.40 16.73
N PRO A 69 16.74 12.49 16.29
CA PRO A 69 16.98 13.62 17.17
C PRO A 69 15.67 14.30 17.57
N ALA A 70 15.63 14.87 18.78
CA ALA A 70 14.39 15.36 19.42
C ALA A 70 13.72 16.51 18.65
N ASP A 71 14.47 17.27 17.85
CA ASP A 71 13.96 18.32 16.97
C ASP A 71 13.03 17.78 15.88
N LYS A 72 13.15 16.50 15.51
CA LYS A 72 12.30 15.84 14.51
C LYS A 72 10.98 15.33 15.08
N THR A 73 10.87 15.15 16.40
CA THR A 73 9.67 14.61 17.03
C THR A 73 8.46 15.54 16.89
N GLY A 74 8.65 16.85 17.00
CA GLY A 74 7.58 17.84 16.82
C GLY A 74 6.94 17.79 15.41
N PRO A 75 7.73 17.99 14.34
CA PRO A 75 7.25 17.86 12.96
C PRO A 75 6.66 16.48 12.66
N LEU A 76 7.24 15.41 13.22
CA LEU A 76 6.74 14.05 13.03
C LEU A 76 5.35 13.87 13.63
N ARG A 77 5.14 14.33 14.87
CA ARG A 77 3.82 14.35 15.51
C ARG A 77 2.80 15.14 14.69
N GLN A 78 3.19 16.28 14.13
CA GLN A 78 2.29 17.09 13.31
C GLN A 78 1.83 16.34 12.06
N VAL A 79 2.74 15.68 11.33
CA VAL A 79 2.38 14.87 10.15
C VAL A 79 1.42 13.75 10.55
N LEU A 80 1.76 12.99 11.59
CA LEU A 80 0.95 11.85 12.03
C LEU A 80 -0.44 12.26 12.56
N ASN A 81 -0.52 13.36 13.32
CA ASN A 81 -1.79 13.90 13.79
C ASN A 81 -2.69 14.32 12.62
N SER A 82 -2.13 15.07 11.66
CA SER A 82 -2.88 15.50 10.47
C SER A 82 -3.36 14.32 9.63
N THR A 83 -2.56 13.25 9.54
CA THR A 83 -2.95 12.01 8.85
C THR A 83 -4.11 11.31 9.57
N VAL A 84 -4.08 11.23 10.90
CA VAL A 84 -5.18 10.66 11.69
C VAL A 84 -6.46 11.47 11.56
N GLU A 85 -6.36 12.81 11.59
CA GLU A 85 -7.51 13.70 11.37
C GLU A 85 -8.14 13.48 9.99
N GLN A 86 -7.32 13.45 8.93
CA GLN A 86 -7.79 13.17 7.56
C GLN A 86 -8.43 11.77 7.46
N ALA A 87 -7.83 10.75 8.07
CA ALA A 87 -8.35 9.39 8.04
C ALA A 87 -9.68 9.27 8.80
N ASN A 88 -9.79 9.91 9.96
CA ASN A 88 -11.03 9.94 10.74
C ASN A 88 -12.14 10.70 9.99
N ALA A 89 -11.81 11.83 9.35
CA ALA A 89 -12.75 12.56 8.50
C ALA A 89 -13.25 11.70 7.32
N ALA A 90 -12.35 10.96 6.66
CA ALA A 90 -12.73 10.03 5.60
C ALA A 90 -13.65 8.91 6.10
N ARG A 91 -13.37 8.35 7.29
CA ARG A 91 -14.23 7.33 7.94
C ARG A 91 -15.61 7.86 8.32
N GLN A 92 -15.75 9.16 8.59
CA GLN A 92 -17.05 9.80 8.82
C GLN A 92 -17.81 10.07 7.53
N GLN A 93 -17.09 10.34 6.44
CA GLN A 93 -17.67 10.70 5.15
C GLN A 93 -18.14 9.48 4.33
N TYR A 94 -17.42 8.37 4.43
CA TYR A 94 -17.69 7.18 3.62
C TYR A 94 -18.19 6.01 4.48
N PRO A 95 -19.10 5.17 3.95
CA PRO A 95 -19.49 3.94 4.64
C PRO A 95 -18.29 3.05 4.93
N ALA A 96 -18.34 2.36 6.08
CA ALA A 96 -17.36 1.36 6.43
C ALA A 96 -17.22 0.31 5.33
N GLN A 97 -15.99 -0.13 5.08
CA GLN A 97 -15.65 -1.14 4.05
C GLN A 97 -16.00 -0.73 2.60
N SER A 98 -16.29 0.54 2.35
CA SER A 98 -16.55 1.02 0.98
C SER A 98 -15.24 1.12 0.17
N PRO A 99 -15.31 0.91 -1.16
CA PRO A 99 -14.16 1.12 -2.03
C PRO A 99 -13.72 2.59 -2.03
N GLN A 100 -14.65 3.53 -1.83
CA GLN A 100 -14.35 4.96 -1.71
C GLN A 100 -13.52 5.26 -0.46
N LEU A 101 -13.92 4.69 0.70
CA LEU A 101 -13.14 4.81 1.93
C LEU A 101 -11.72 4.25 1.72
N THR A 102 -11.63 3.08 1.09
CA THR A 102 -10.34 2.42 0.85
C THR A 102 -9.43 3.28 -0.04
N ALA A 103 -9.97 3.84 -1.13
CA ALA A 103 -9.22 4.72 -2.02
C ALA A 103 -8.76 6.01 -1.32
N GLU A 104 -9.62 6.64 -0.51
CA GLU A 104 -9.24 7.87 0.21
C GLU A 104 -8.21 7.59 1.29
N LEU A 105 -8.33 6.49 2.04
CA LEU A 105 -7.32 6.08 3.02
C LEU A 105 -5.97 5.78 2.36
N GLN A 106 -5.95 5.15 1.18
CA GLN A 106 -4.73 4.96 0.40
C GLN A 106 -4.11 6.30 -0.03
N ARG A 107 -4.92 7.27 -0.46
CA ARG A 107 -4.45 8.62 -0.82
C ARG A 107 -3.84 9.34 0.37
N ILE A 108 -4.50 9.29 1.53
CA ILE A 108 -4.02 9.87 2.78
C ILE A 108 -2.69 9.23 3.20
N ASN A 109 -2.60 7.90 3.13
CA ASN A 109 -1.37 7.16 3.43
C ASN A 109 -0.22 7.53 2.49
N ALA A 110 -0.47 7.62 1.18
CA ALA A 110 0.54 7.99 0.20
C ALA A 110 1.07 9.41 0.43
N LYS A 111 0.18 10.36 0.76
CA LYS A 111 0.56 11.73 1.13
C LYS A 111 1.40 11.75 2.40
N SER A 112 0.96 11.06 3.45
CA SER A 112 1.71 10.94 4.70
C SER A 112 3.09 10.32 4.48
N ALA A 113 3.19 9.27 3.67
CA ALA A 113 4.45 8.62 3.31
C ALA A 113 5.42 9.58 2.62
N SER A 114 4.92 10.41 1.68
CA SER A 114 5.72 11.45 1.03
C SER A 114 6.23 12.51 2.01
N GLN A 115 5.38 12.97 2.94
CA GLN A 115 5.76 13.92 3.98
C GLN A 115 6.81 13.33 4.94
N LEU A 116 6.62 12.08 5.37
CA LEU A 116 7.57 11.36 6.21
C LEU A 116 8.91 11.17 5.51
N ARG A 117 8.91 10.81 4.22
CA ARG A 117 10.14 10.66 3.43
C ARG A 117 10.90 11.99 3.32
N THR A 118 10.19 13.08 3.12
CA THR A 118 10.79 14.43 3.07
C THR A 118 11.36 14.82 4.45
N LEU A 119 10.63 14.57 5.53
CA LEU A 119 11.03 14.94 6.88
C LEU A 119 12.24 14.14 7.39
N LEU A 120 12.22 12.83 7.18
CA LEU A 120 13.24 11.90 7.67
C LEU A 120 14.44 11.80 6.72
N GLY A 121 14.24 12.07 5.45
CA GLY A 121 15.20 11.78 4.39
C GLY A 121 15.20 10.29 3.98
N PRO A 122 15.83 9.96 2.83
CA PRO A 122 15.71 8.65 2.22
C PRO A 122 16.28 7.50 3.07
N ALA A 123 17.39 7.73 3.79
CA ALA A 123 18.03 6.72 4.62
C ALA A 123 17.16 6.31 5.81
N LYS A 124 16.70 7.30 6.60
CA LYS A 124 15.83 7.06 7.76
C LYS A 124 14.43 6.60 7.36
N TYR A 125 13.93 7.03 6.20
CA TYR A 125 12.68 6.51 5.67
C TYR A 125 12.79 5.04 5.25
N LYS A 126 13.93 4.60 4.70
CA LYS A 126 14.18 3.18 4.45
C LYS A 126 14.27 2.39 5.76
N GLU A 127 14.93 2.96 6.78
CA GLU A 127 15.01 2.35 8.12
C GLU A 127 13.62 2.23 8.78
N LEU A 128 12.74 3.22 8.62
CA LEU A 128 11.33 3.15 9.04
C LEU A 128 10.63 1.92 8.44
N GLN A 129 10.79 1.70 7.13
CA GLN A 129 10.16 0.58 6.43
C GLN A 129 10.68 -0.77 6.94
N THR A 130 11.98 -0.89 7.21
CA THR A 130 12.56 -2.15 7.69
C THR A 130 12.26 -2.40 9.17
N LYS A 131 12.14 -1.33 9.97
CA LYS A 131 11.87 -1.40 11.41
C LYS A 131 10.39 -1.32 11.77
N GLN A 132 9.50 -1.42 10.79
CA GLN A 132 8.04 -1.42 11.00
C GLN A 132 7.60 -2.40 12.10
N PRO A 133 8.10 -3.64 12.17
CA PRO A 133 7.71 -4.57 13.24
C PRO A 133 8.15 -4.12 14.63
N GLN A 134 9.33 -3.50 14.74
CA GLN A 134 9.81 -2.98 16.03
C GLN A 134 9.02 -1.76 16.47
N ILE A 135 8.63 -0.90 15.54
CA ILE A 135 7.76 0.26 15.84
C ILE A 135 6.39 -0.22 16.32
N GLN A 136 5.83 -1.28 15.73
CA GLN A 136 4.58 -1.87 16.18
C GLN A 136 4.71 -2.49 17.59
N ALA A 137 5.79 -3.20 17.86
CA ALA A 137 6.06 -3.74 19.20
C ALA A 137 6.21 -2.62 20.24
N GLU A 138 6.95 -1.57 19.91
CA GLU A 138 7.11 -0.38 20.76
C GLU A 138 5.76 0.32 21.01
N MET A 139 4.89 0.39 20.00
CA MET A 139 3.53 0.91 20.14
C MET A 139 2.65 0.06 21.07
N GLN A 140 2.78 -1.26 21.05
CA GLN A 140 2.05 -2.15 21.96
C GLN A 140 2.45 -1.94 23.43
N GLN A 141 3.70 -1.57 23.70
CA GLN A 141 4.15 -1.23 25.06
C GLN A 141 3.59 0.11 25.56
N ARG A 142 3.03 0.93 24.66
CA ARG A 142 2.55 2.30 24.94
C ARG A 142 1.02 2.41 24.99
N GLN A 143 0.30 1.32 24.71
CA GLN A 143 -1.15 1.20 24.85
C GLN A 143 -1.56 1.07 26.31
#